data_AF-A0A6C0GEC3-F1
#
_entry.id   AF-A0A6C0GEC3-F1
#
_cell.length_a   1.000
_cell.length_b   1.000
_cell.length_c   1.000
_cell.angle_alpha   90.00
_cell.angle_beta   90.00
_cell.angle_gamma   90.00
#
_symmetry.space_group_name_H-M   'P 1'
#
loop_
_entity.id
_entity.type
_entity.pdbx_description
1 polymer ?
#
loop_
_entity_poly.entity_id
_entity_poly.type
_entity_poly.pdbx_seq_one_letter_code
_entity_poly.pdbx_strand_id
1 'polypeptide(L)'
;MKKETFDYNWGDDLVKFNSLSPNDKFYYRIGKPVDKYWGLYVAKIAFFDADGQLVYHNQNAFADPIQQTQNDSIKYATYSKDGNLAYMRERGQDIKQLHHLLIDLRKGKYKILPWSESDYRDGFKIFEEDSFEADLAHKFNHSAWIMNQHDKTEILPFIKLKKWFPEI
;
A
#
# COMPACT_ATOMS: atom_id res chain seq x y z
N MET A 1 20.94 -10.85 -2.25
CA MET A 1 20.53 -9.88 -1.21
C MET A 1 19.91 -10.66 -0.05
N LYS A 2 20.22 -10.33 1.21
CA LYS A 2 19.45 -10.84 2.35
C LYS A 2 18.07 -10.17 2.31
N LYS A 3 16.99 -10.93 2.53
CA LYS A 3 15.66 -10.36 2.75
C LYS A 3 15.70 -9.54 4.03
N GLU A 4 15.76 -8.22 3.92
CA GLU A 4 15.57 -7.34 5.06
C GLU A 4 14.07 -7.20 5.29
N THR A 5 13.58 -7.87 6.33
CA THR A 5 12.24 -7.64 6.86
C THR A 5 12.31 -6.34 7.67
N PHE A 6 11.46 -5.37 7.36
CA PHE A 6 11.36 -4.16 8.19
C PHE A 6 10.40 -4.45 9.34
N ASP A 7 10.94 -4.56 10.54
CA ASP A 7 10.14 -4.71 11.76
C ASP A 7 9.84 -3.31 12.30
N TYR A 8 8.54 -2.97 12.42
CA TYR A 8 8.11 -1.71 12.99
C TYR A 8 7.59 -1.98 14.40
N ASN A 9 8.11 -1.26 15.40
CA ASN A 9 7.68 -1.46 16.79
C ASN A 9 6.53 -0.51 17.16
N TRP A 10 5.49 -1.08 17.79
CA TRP A 10 4.29 -0.38 18.23
C TRP A 10 3.83 -0.89 19.59
N GLY A 11 4.34 -0.27 20.66
CA GLY A 11 4.16 -0.82 22.01
C GLY A 11 5.07 -2.03 22.25
N ASP A 12 4.63 -3.01 23.04
CA ASP A 12 5.38 -4.25 23.30
C ASP A 12 5.27 -5.29 22.16
N ASP A 13 4.44 -5.03 21.15
CA ASP A 13 4.18 -5.94 20.03
C ASP A 13 4.93 -5.50 18.76
N LEU A 14 5.88 -6.33 18.33
CA LEU A 14 6.62 -6.17 17.08
C LEU A 14 5.74 -6.52 15.88
N VAL A 15 5.40 -5.54 15.04
CA VAL A 15 4.74 -5.83 13.77
C VAL A 15 5.82 -6.11 12.71
N LYS A 16 5.90 -7.37 12.29
CA LYS A 16 6.78 -7.78 11.18
C LYS A 16 6.15 -7.39 9.85
N PHE A 17 6.66 -6.33 9.23
CA PHE A 17 6.20 -5.92 7.90
C PHE A 17 7.14 -6.46 6.84
N ASN A 18 6.70 -7.49 6.11
CA ASN A 18 7.33 -7.85 4.85
C ASN A 18 6.86 -6.88 3.76
N SER A 19 7.55 -5.74 3.65
CA SER A 19 7.20 -4.69 2.69
C SER A 19 7.98 -4.77 1.38
N LEU A 20 8.88 -5.74 1.21
CA LEU A 20 9.65 -5.92 -0.03
C LEU A 20 8.83 -6.68 -1.07
N SER A 21 8.84 -6.22 -2.32
CA SER A 21 8.16 -6.90 -3.43
C SER A 21 8.84 -8.23 -3.75
N PRO A 22 8.13 -9.22 -4.31
CA PRO A 22 8.68 -10.53 -4.68
C PRO A 22 9.89 -10.51 -5.62
N ASN A 23 10.10 -9.42 -6.36
CA ASN A 23 11.22 -9.24 -7.29
C ASN A 23 12.36 -8.37 -6.71
N ASP A 24 12.28 -7.99 -5.42
CA ASP A 24 13.23 -7.16 -4.69
C ASP A 24 13.47 -5.76 -5.30
N LYS A 25 12.60 -5.28 -6.19
CA LYS A 25 12.75 -3.97 -6.87
C LYS A 25 11.99 -2.84 -6.23
N PHE A 26 11.04 -3.14 -5.35
CA PHE A 26 10.15 -2.16 -4.77
C PHE A 26 9.87 -2.52 -3.32
N TYR A 27 9.53 -1.51 -2.51
CA TYR A 27 9.03 -1.73 -1.17
C TYR A 27 8.06 -0.63 -0.76
N TYR A 28 7.28 -0.85 0.29
CA TYR A 28 6.51 0.22 0.93
C TYR A 28 7.01 0.56 2.33
N ARG A 29 6.72 1.78 2.77
CA ARG A 29 6.83 2.23 4.15
C ARG A 29 5.48 2.73 4.63
N ILE A 30 5.20 2.53 5.90
CA ILE A 30 4.04 3.12 6.56
C ILE A 30 4.48 4.16 7.59
N GLY A 31 3.72 5.23 7.68
CA GLY A 31 3.81 6.15 8.81
C GLY A 31 3.12 5.51 10.01
N LYS A 32 3.22 6.15 11.17
CA LYS A 32 2.55 5.75 12.42
C LYS A 32 1.04 5.47 12.16
N PRO A 33 0.50 4.21 12.21
CA PRO A 33 -0.92 3.95 12.33
C PRO A 33 -1.66 4.87 13.31
N VAL A 34 -2.92 5.16 13.00
CA VAL A 34 -3.82 5.94 13.83
C VAL A 34 -5.17 5.24 13.86
N ASP A 35 -5.78 5.17 15.05
CA ASP A 35 -7.19 4.77 15.15
C ASP A 35 -8.05 5.96 14.76
N LYS A 36 -8.76 5.84 13.63
CA LYS A 36 -9.69 6.88 13.17
C LYS A 36 -11.16 6.54 13.35
N TYR A 37 -11.50 5.26 13.55
CA TYR A 37 -12.89 4.82 13.62
C TYR A 37 -13.00 3.43 14.25
N TRP A 38 -13.34 3.37 15.55
CA TRP A 38 -13.70 2.13 16.25
C TRP A 38 -12.68 0.98 16.12
N GLY A 39 -11.40 1.25 16.37
CA GLY A 39 -10.34 0.23 16.28
C GLY A 39 -9.85 -0.02 14.85
N LEU A 40 -10.19 0.87 13.92
CA LEU A 40 -9.67 0.85 12.56
C LEU A 40 -8.30 1.57 12.51
N TYR A 41 -7.24 0.77 12.61
CA TYR A 41 -5.84 1.24 12.57
C TYR A 41 -5.38 1.50 11.14
N VAL A 42 -5.59 2.72 10.65
CA VAL A 42 -5.16 3.15 9.30
C VAL A 42 -3.81 3.84 9.34
N ALA A 43 -3.03 3.79 8.25
CA ALA A 43 -1.70 4.39 8.21
C ALA A 43 -1.46 5.21 6.93
N LYS A 44 -0.59 6.22 6.97
CA LYS A 44 -0.03 6.77 5.73
C LYS A 44 0.89 5.73 5.10
N ILE A 45 0.87 5.60 3.78
CA ILE A 45 1.72 4.66 3.04
C ILE A 45 2.42 5.37 1.89
N ALA A 46 3.64 4.92 1.59
CA ALA A 46 4.37 5.30 0.39
C ALA A 46 5.12 4.08 -0.17
N PHE A 47 5.21 4.00 -1.50
CA PHE A 47 5.96 2.98 -2.22
C PHE A 47 7.21 3.59 -2.83
N PHE A 48 8.29 2.84 -2.79
CA PHE A 48 9.60 3.23 -3.27
C PHE A 48 10.18 2.13 -4.17
N ASP A 49 11.10 2.49 -5.05
CA ASP A 49 11.95 1.53 -5.74
C ASP A 49 13.18 1.14 -4.90
N ALA A 50 14.00 0.24 -5.42
CA ALA A 50 15.21 -0.27 -4.76
C ALA A 50 16.25 0.83 -4.47
N ASP A 51 16.24 1.92 -5.22
CA ASP A 51 17.12 3.07 -5.02
C ASP A 51 16.55 4.08 -4.00
N GLY A 52 15.34 3.81 -3.48
CA GLY A 52 14.65 4.66 -2.53
C GLY A 52 13.90 5.83 -3.16
N GLN A 53 13.72 5.82 -4.48
CA GLN A 53 12.95 6.84 -5.18
C GLN A 53 11.46 6.59 -5.00
N LEU A 54 10.70 7.67 -4.78
CA LEU A 54 9.26 7.58 -4.56
C LEU A 54 8.53 7.15 -5.83
N VAL A 55 7.79 6.04 -5.73
CA VAL A 55 6.94 5.49 -6.79
C VAL A 55 5.49 5.92 -6.62
N TYR A 56 4.97 5.82 -5.39
CA TYR A 56 3.59 6.20 -5.09
C TYR A 56 3.44 6.75 -3.68
N HIS A 57 2.71 7.86 -3.55
CA HIS A 57 2.16 8.36 -2.30
C HIS A 57 0.87 9.13 -2.56
N ASN A 58 -0.10 9.06 -1.64
CA ASN A 58 -1.24 9.95 -1.61
C ASN A 58 -1.33 10.64 -0.23
N GLN A 59 -1.03 11.93 -0.21
CA GLN A 59 -1.02 12.72 1.03
C GLN A 59 -2.42 12.87 1.66
N ASN A 60 -3.50 12.71 0.90
CA ASN A 60 -4.86 12.97 1.36
C ASN A 60 -5.60 11.72 1.83
N ALA A 61 -4.95 10.56 1.82
CA ALA A 61 -5.60 9.29 2.11
C ALA A 61 -4.79 8.44 3.09
N PHE A 62 -5.42 7.39 3.61
CA PHE A 62 -4.81 6.42 4.51
C PHE A 62 -5.00 5.02 3.96
N ALA A 63 -3.98 4.18 4.08
CA ALA A 63 -4.09 2.76 3.82
C ALA A 63 -4.91 2.11 4.93
N ASP A 64 -5.86 1.29 4.51
CA ASP A 64 -6.64 0.42 5.38
C ASP A 64 -5.88 -0.90 5.55
N PRO A 65 -5.76 -1.43 6.77
CA PRO A 65 -5.07 -2.69 6.98
C PRO A 65 -5.84 -3.81 6.25
N ILE A 66 -5.16 -4.62 5.47
CA ILE A 66 -5.72 -5.83 4.84
C ILE A 66 -5.63 -6.98 5.84
N GLN A 67 -6.72 -7.73 5.99
CA GLN A 67 -6.83 -8.73 7.04
C GLN A 67 -6.53 -10.11 6.48
N GLN A 68 -5.39 -10.69 6.85
CA GLN A 68 -5.14 -12.09 6.54
C GLN A 68 -5.94 -12.98 7.48
N THR A 69 -6.53 -14.03 6.94
CA THR A 69 -7.33 -14.99 7.71
C THR A 69 -6.49 -15.88 8.65
N GLN A 70 -5.16 -15.80 8.63
CA GLN A 70 -4.29 -16.80 9.28
C GLN A 70 -2.98 -16.27 9.88
N ASN A 71 -2.72 -14.96 9.95
CA ASN A 71 -1.48 -14.41 10.51
C ASN A 71 -1.73 -13.24 11.47
N ASP A 72 -0.95 -13.18 12.55
CA ASP A 72 -1.00 -12.13 13.58
C ASP A 72 -0.35 -10.80 13.14
N SER A 73 0.16 -10.71 11.90
CA SER A 73 0.79 -9.48 11.39
C SER A 73 -0.18 -8.64 10.55
N ILE A 74 -0.34 -7.38 10.95
CA ILE A 74 -1.07 -6.37 10.16
C ILE A 74 -0.28 -6.10 8.88
N LYS A 75 -0.96 -6.09 7.73
CA LYS A 75 -0.41 -5.69 6.43
C LYS A 75 -1.26 -4.56 5.86
N TYR A 76 -0.65 -3.69 5.05
CA TYR A 76 -1.36 -2.58 4.40
C TYR A 76 -1.39 -2.69 2.87
N ALA A 77 -0.55 -3.55 2.30
CA ALA A 77 -0.50 -3.81 0.88
C ALA A 77 0.02 -5.22 0.60
N THR A 78 -0.31 -5.73 -0.58
CA THR A 78 0.18 -6.98 -1.17
C THR A 78 0.72 -6.70 -2.56
N TYR A 79 1.53 -7.62 -3.07
CA TYR A 79 2.18 -7.50 -4.37
C TYR A 79 1.64 -8.53 -5.36
N SER A 80 1.76 -8.27 -6.65
CA SER A 80 1.65 -9.34 -7.63
C SER A 80 2.84 -10.30 -7.51
N LYS A 81 2.70 -11.54 -7.98
CA LYS A 81 3.78 -12.55 -7.98
C LYS A 81 5.03 -12.11 -8.70
N ASP A 82 4.89 -11.31 -9.76
CA ASP A 82 6.01 -10.73 -10.50
C ASP A 82 6.62 -9.49 -9.83
N GLY A 83 6.01 -9.02 -8.73
CA GLY A 83 6.40 -7.86 -7.94
C GLY A 83 6.28 -6.52 -8.63
N ASN A 84 5.60 -6.42 -9.78
CA ASN A 84 5.48 -5.16 -10.53
C ASN A 84 4.20 -4.38 -10.21
N LEU A 85 3.22 -5.03 -9.59
CA LEU A 85 1.98 -4.42 -9.14
C LEU A 85 1.89 -4.49 -7.61
N ALA A 86 1.27 -3.47 -7.01
CA ALA A 86 0.83 -3.51 -5.63
C ALA A 86 -0.68 -3.31 -5.55
N TYR A 87 -1.32 -4.01 -4.63
CA TYR A 87 -2.70 -3.80 -4.25
C TYR A 87 -2.76 -3.29 -2.81
N MET A 88 -3.66 -2.35 -2.57
CA MET A 88 -4.02 -1.91 -1.22
C MET A 88 -5.45 -1.41 -1.17
N ARG A 89 -5.96 -1.23 0.04
CA ARG A 89 -7.21 -0.54 0.29
C ARG A 89 -6.91 0.85 0.82
N GLU A 90 -7.59 1.85 0.29
CA GLU A 90 -7.35 3.24 0.64
C GLU A 90 -8.64 3.92 1.10
N ARG A 91 -8.56 4.66 2.21
CA ARG A 91 -9.63 5.52 2.70
C ARG A 91 -9.27 6.98 2.47
N GLY A 92 -10.22 7.73 1.93
CA GLY A 92 -10.06 9.17 1.70
C GLY A 92 -10.00 9.96 3.02
N GLN A 93 -10.10 11.29 2.91
CA GLN A 93 -10.25 12.15 4.10
C GLN A 93 -11.54 11.84 4.86
N ASP A 94 -12.61 11.51 4.13
CA ASP A 94 -13.80 10.87 4.69
C ASP A 94 -13.52 9.37 4.89
N ILE A 95 -13.28 8.98 6.15
CA ILE A 95 -12.89 7.63 6.54
C ILE A 95 -13.94 6.57 6.17
N LYS A 96 -15.18 6.99 5.89
CA LYS A 96 -16.27 6.08 5.48
C LYS A 96 -16.10 5.56 4.06
N GLN A 97 -15.38 6.28 3.21
CA GLN A 97 -15.17 5.88 1.81
C GLN A 97 -13.93 5.01 1.71
N LEU A 98 -14.14 3.75 1.35
CA LEU A 98 -13.09 2.78 1.07
C LEU A 98 -12.96 2.60 -0.44
N HIS A 99 -11.73 2.45 -0.91
CA HIS A 99 -11.41 2.20 -2.30
C HIS A 99 -10.41 1.07 -2.42
N HIS A 100 -10.54 0.30 -3.50
CA HIS A 100 -9.50 -0.57 -3.99
C HIS A 100 -8.50 0.23 -4.81
N LEU A 101 -7.21 -0.01 -4.57
CA LEU A 101 -6.13 0.58 -5.33
C LEU A 101 -5.23 -0.49 -5.94
N LEU A 102 -4.93 -0.36 -7.22
CA LEU A 102 -3.92 -1.16 -7.92
C LEU A 102 -2.86 -0.24 -8.50
N ILE A 103 -1.60 -0.45 -8.15
CA ILE A 103 -0.48 0.43 -8.49
C ILE A 103 0.47 -0.32 -9.44
N ASP A 104 0.77 0.24 -10.62
CA ASP A 104 1.87 -0.20 -11.48
C ASP A 104 3.16 0.48 -11.00
N LEU A 105 3.95 -0.27 -10.24
CA LEU A 105 5.14 0.24 -9.54
C LEU A 105 6.24 0.68 -10.50
N ARG A 106 6.30 0.07 -11.70
CA ARG A 106 7.29 0.44 -12.72
C ARG A 106 7.01 1.79 -13.34
N LYS A 107 5.74 2.21 -13.35
CA LYS A 107 5.29 3.41 -14.05
C LYS A 107 4.86 4.54 -13.12
N GLY A 108 4.76 4.28 -11.81
CA GLY A 108 4.19 5.24 -10.85
C GLY A 108 2.74 5.62 -11.22
N LYS A 109 1.98 4.67 -11.75
CA LYS A 109 0.58 4.85 -12.13
C LYS A 109 -0.30 3.98 -11.25
N TYR A 110 -1.54 4.39 -11.02
CA TYR A 110 -2.49 3.60 -10.26
C TYR A 110 -3.88 3.60 -10.89
N LYS A 111 -4.67 2.60 -10.56
CA LYS A 111 -6.11 2.53 -10.79
C LYS A 111 -6.80 2.52 -9.44
N ILE A 112 -7.99 3.13 -9.42
CA ILE A 112 -8.84 3.20 -8.25
C ILE A 112 -10.23 2.68 -8.60
N LEU A 113 -10.85 1.95 -7.67
CA LEU A 113 -12.24 1.53 -7.74
C LEU A 113 -12.88 1.78 -6.37
N PRO A 114 -14.11 2.31 -6.30
CA PRO A 114 -14.83 2.38 -5.04
C PRO A 114 -15.07 0.97 -4.50
N TRP A 115 -14.90 0.80 -3.20
CA TRP A 115 -15.25 -0.44 -2.53
C TRP A 115 -16.77 -0.55 -2.40
N SER A 116 -17.28 -1.77 -2.50
CA SER A 116 -18.67 -2.14 -2.33
C SER A 116 -18.81 -3.44 -1.55
N GLU A 117 -19.94 -3.65 -0.88
CA GLU A 117 -20.19 -4.90 -0.15
C GLU A 117 -20.18 -6.15 -1.06
N SER A 118 -20.43 -6.00 -2.37
CA SER A 118 -20.35 -7.10 -3.32
C SER A 118 -18.92 -7.51 -3.64
N ASP A 119 -17.90 -6.72 -3.31
CA ASP A 119 -16.50 -7.00 -3.65
C ASP A 119 -15.98 -8.31 -3.04
N TYR A 120 -16.53 -8.71 -1.90
CA TYR A 120 -16.29 -10.03 -1.31
C TYR A 120 -16.79 -11.17 -2.20
N ARG A 121 -17.93 -10.98 -2.87
CA ARG A 121 -18.48 -11.92 -3.85
C ARG A 121 -17.77 -11.82 -5.20
N ASP A 122 -17.30 -10.63 -5.55
CA ASP A 122 -16.60 -10.34 -6.81
C ASP A 122 -15.12 -10.75 -6.77
N GLY A 123 -14.68 -11.35 -5.66
CA GLY A 123 -13.40 -12.02 -5.52
C GLY A 123 -12.21 -11.09 -5.29
N PHE A 124 -12.42 -9.85 -4.83
CA PHE A 124 -11.30 -8.94 -4.52
C PHE A 124 -10.45 -9.40 -3.34
N LYS A 125 -10.96 -10.31 -2.50
CA LYS A 125 -10.20 -10.96 -1.43
C LYS A 125 -8.94 -11.67 -1.94
N ILE A 126 -8.92 -12.13 -3.20
CA ILE A 126 -7.74 -12.75 -3.82
C ILE A 126 -6.52 -11.82 -3.84
N PHE A 127 -6.74 -10.50 -3.90
CA PHE A 127 -5.66 -9.54 -3.86
C PHE A 127 -5.05 -9.42 -2.46
N GLU A 128 -5.76 -9.81 -1.39
CA GLU A 128 -5.27 -9.74 -0.01
C GLU A 128 -4.40 -10.95 0.40
N GLU A 129 -4.25 -11.92 -0.52
CA GLU A 129 -3.40 -13.10 -0.34
C GLU A 129 -1.89 -12.75 -0.43
N ASP A 130 -1.03 -13.64 0.07
CA ASP A 130 0.42 -13.53 -0.05
C ASP A 130 0.85 -13.74 -1.51
N SER A 131 0.75 -12.67 -2.28
CA SER A 131 1.00 -12.53 -3.71
C SER A 131 -0.12 -12.98 -4.66
N PHE A 132 -0.60 -12.04 -5.48
CA PHE A 132 -1.68 -12.27 -6.46
C PHE A 132 -1.14 -12.40 -7.89
N GLU A 133 -1.86 -13.06 -8.78
CA GLU A 133 -1.46 -13.15 -10.20
C GLU A 133 -1.62 -11.81 -10.92
N ALA A 134 -0.62 -11.40 -11.71
CA ALA A 134 -0.65 -10.09 -12.37
C ALA A 134 -1.79 -9.94 -13.40
N ASP A 135 -2.28 -11.04 -13.95
CA ASP A 135 -3.42 -11.06 -14.86
C ASP A 135 -4.72 -10.59 -14.19
N LEU A 136 -4.86 -10.73 -12.86
CA LEU A 136 -5.99 -10.24 -12.07
C LEU A 136 -6.17 -8.73 -12.16
N ALA A 137 -5.16 -7.99 -12.62
CA ALA A 137 -5.28 -6.57 -12.96
C ALA A 137 -6.46 -6.27 -13.92
N HIS A 138 -6.93 -7.27 -14.69
CA HIS A 138 -8.12 -7.12 -15.53
C HIS A 138 -9.39 -6.72 -14.76
N LYS A 139 -9.49 -7.05 -13.45
CA LYS A 139 -10.59 -6.61 -12.59
C LYS A 139 -10.69 -5.08 -12.45
N PHE A 140 -9.59 -4.37 -12.73
CA PHE A 140 -9.54 -2.91 -12.77
C PHE A 140 -9.68 -2.33 -14.19
N ASN A 141 -10.01 -3.11 -15.22
CA ASN A 141 -10.03 -2.62 -16.61
C ASN A 141 -11.04 -1.50 -16.89
N HIS A 142 -12.09 -1.40 -16.08
CA HIS A 142 -13.09 -0.32 -16.19
C HIS A 142 -12.58 1.03 -15.63
N SER A 143 -11.45 1.04 -14.93
CA SER A 143 -10.80 2.26 -14.45
C SER A 143 -9.62 2.67 -15.33
N ALA A 144 -9.50 3.97 -15.57
CA ALA A 144 -8.35 4.56 -16.24
C ALA A 144 -7.10 4.50 -15.33
N TRP A 145 -5.93 4.40 -15.95
CA TRP A 145 -4.66 4.62 -15.25
C TRP A 145 -4.48 6.10 -14.95
N ILE A 146 -4.32 6.43 -13.69
CA ILE A 146 -4.02 7.77 -13.20
C ILE A 146 -2.52 7.85 -12.96
N MET A 147 -1.88 8.88 -13.50
CA MET A 147 -0.50 9.20 -13.13
C MET A 147 -0.47 9.61 -11.68
N ASN A 148 0.41 9.03 -10.86
CA ASN A 148 0.70 9.66 -9.59
C ASN A 148 1.39 11.00 -9.91
N GLN A 149 0.68 12.10 -9.66
CA GLN A 149 1.25 13.44 -9.75
C GLN A 149 2.13 13.64 -8.53
N HIS A 150 3.33 13.06 -8.57
CA HIS A 150 4.44 13.64 -7.84
C HIS A 150 4.67 14.98 -8.51
N ASP A 151 4.41 16.07 -7.79
CA ASP A 151 4.74 17.40 -8.27
C ASP A 151 6.23 17.34 -8.65
N LYS A 152 6.56 17.34 -9.96
CA LYS A 152 7.95 17.19 -10.42
C LYS A 152 8.84 18.36 -9.94
N THR A 153 8.20 19.41 -9.45
CA THR A 153 8.77 20.59 -8.80
C THR A 153 9.09 20.36 -7.32
N GLU A 154 8.48 19.36 -6.68
CA GLU A 154 8.87 18.85 -5.38
C GLU A 154 9.64 17.54 -5.59
N ILE A 155 10.96 17.64 -5.77
CA ILE A 155 11.83 16.69 -5.07
C ILE A 155 11.34 16.80 -3.62
N LEU A 156 10.50 15.87 -3.15
CA LEU A 156 10.15 15.82 -1.73
C LEU A 156 11.50 15.73 -1.04
N PRO A 157 12.00 16.82 -0.43
CA PRO A 157 13.32 16.76 0.16
C PRO A 157 13.22 15.65 1.19
N PHE A 158 14.28 14.87 1.36
CA PHE A 158 14.37 13.83 2.40
C PHE A 158 13.74 14.28 3.73
N ILE A 159 13.84 15.58 4.04
CA ILE A 159 13.22 16.32 5.14
C ILE A 159 11.68 16.20 5.22
N LYS A 160 10.92 16.37 4.11
CA LYS A 160 9.45 16.23 4.13
C LYS A 160 9.05 14.77 4.34
N LEU A 161 9.74 13.80 3.73
CA LEU A 161 9.48 12.39 3.99
C LEU A 161 9.83 11.99 5.44
N LYS A 162 10.90 12.52 6.03
CA LYS A 162 11.22 12.34 7.47
C LYS A 162 10.11 12.81 8.41
N LYS A 163 9.34 13.84 8.04
CA LYS A 163 8.19 14.28 8.87
C LYS A 163 7.06 13.23 8.90
N TRP A 164 6.94 12.43 7.84
CA TRP A 164 5.85 11.46 7.66
C TRP A 164 6.28 10.04 8.04
N PHE A 165 7.56 9.75 7.82
CA PHE A 165 8.27 8.51 8.12
C PHE A 165 9.56 8.90 8.85
N PRO A 166 9.47 9.34 10.13
CA PRO A 166 10.67 9.63 10.89
C PRO A 166 11.57 8.40 10.87
N GLU A 167 12.85 8.60 10.50
CA GLU A 167 13.88 7.59 10.72
C GLU A 167 13.83 7.22 12.20
N ILE A 168 13.67 5.92 12.47
CA ILE A 168 13.87 5.33 13.79
C ILE A 168 15.33 4.91 13.86
#